data_AF-A0A445GXB7-F1
#
_entry.id   AF-A0A445GXB7-F1
#
_cell.length_a   1.000
_cell.length_b   1.000
_cell.length_c   1.000
_cell.angle_alpha   90.00
_cell.angle_beta   90.00
_cell.angle_gamma   90.00
#
_symmetry.space_group_name_H-M   'P 1'
#
loop_
_entity.id
_entity.type
_entity.pdbx_description
1 polymer ?
#
loop_
_entity_poly.entity_id
_entity_poly.type
_entity_poly.pdbx_seq_one_letter_code
_entity_poly.pdbx_strand_id
1 'polypeptide(L)' 'MAGSIGGGGNTSTGVEWHVRPPNPKNPIVFFDVTIGNIPASRIKMELFADIASKTAKNFRQFCTGEYGY' A
#
# COMPACT_ATOMS: atom_id res chain seq x y z
N MET A 1 15.29 22.18 -21.12
CA MET A 1 15.23 22.75 -19.76
C MET A 1 15.26 21.58 -18.78
N ALA A 2 16.46 21.07 -18.51
CA ALA A 2 16.65 20.01 -17.51
C ALA A 2 16.59 20.67 -16.13
N GLY A 3 15.64 20.23 -15.30
CA GLY A 3 15.57 20.60 -13.89
C GLY A 3 15.85 19.37 -13.05
N SER A 4 17.12 18.96 -12.98
CA SER A 4 17.58 18.04 -11.94
C SER A 4 17.55 18.79 -10.61
N ILE A 5 16.71 18.37 -9.67
CA ILE A 5 16.83 18.79 -8.27
C ILE A 5 17.52 17.64 -7.54
N GLY A 6 18.84 17.75 -7.43
CA GLY A 6 19.56 17.07 -6.37
C GLY A 6 19.27 17.77 -5.04
N GLY A 7 18.91 17.02 -4.02
CA GLY A 7 18.80 17.49 -2.65
C GLY A 7 19.48 16.49 -1.73
N GLY A 8 20.68 16.85 -1.24
CA GLY A 8 21.43 16.05 -0.28
C GLY A 8 21.01 16.33 1.17
N GLY A 9 21.19 15.30 2.01
CA GLY A 9 21.65 15.39 3.40
C GLY A 9 20.70 15.95 4.46
N ASN A 10 20.03 15.05 5.19
CA ASN A 10 20.04 15.08 6.65
C ASN A 10 19.87 13.64 7.18
N THR A 11 20.83 13.18 8.00
CA THR A 11 20.75 11.91 8.72
C THR A 11 19.70 12.01 9.82
N SER A 12 18.48 11.61 9.51
CA SER A 12 17.42 11.33 10.48
C SER A 12 16.79 10.01 10.07
N THR A 13 17.06 8.95 10.82
CA THR A 13 16.66 7.57 10.53
C THR A 13 15.16 7.35 10.76
N GLY A 14 14.31 8.04 9.99
CA GLY A 14 12.88 7.84 9.94
C GLY A 14 12.47 7.57 8.51
N VAL A 15 12.01 6.36 8.21
CA VAL A 15 11.43 6.08 6.90
C VAL A 15 10.13 6.87 6.80
N GLU A 16 10.09 7.86 5.91
CA GLU A 16 8.89 8.67 5.68
C GLU A 16 7.88 7.87 4.84
N TRP A 17 7.17 6.95 5.50
CA TRP A 17 6.32 5.96 4.85
C TRP A 17 5.24 6.55 3.93
N HIS A 18 4.82 7.78 4.18
CA HIS A 18 3.80 8.48 3.38
C HIS A 18 4.30 8.99 2.02
N VAL A 19 5.63 8.99 1.79
CA VAL A 19 6.24 9.41 0.51
C VAL A 19 6.89 8.23 -0.23
N ARG A 20 6.69 7.00 0.26
CA ARG A 20 7.24 5.81 -0.39
C ARG A 20 6.66 5.68 -1.81
N PRO A 21 7.51 5.61 -2.86
CA PRO A 21 7.03 5.36 -4.21
C PRO A 21 6.42 3.94 -4.28
N PRO A 22 5.34 3.75 -5.06
CA PRO A 22 4.68 2.46 -5.16
C PRO A 22 5.60 1.42 -5.78
N ASN A 23 5.58 0.20 -5.25
CA ASN A 23 6.37 -0.90 -5.78
C ASN A 23 5.49 -1.80 -6.67
N PRO A 24 5.78 -1.95 -7.98
CA PRO A 24 4.98 -2.78 -8.89
C PRO A 24 4.90 -4.26 -8.48
N LYS A 25 5.84 -4.73 -7.64
CA LYS A 25 5.86 -6.12 -7.14
C LYS A 25 4.97 -6.33 -5.91
N ASN A 26 4.56 -5.24 -5.26
CA ASN A 26 3.73 -5.32 -4.07
C ASN A 26 2.27 -5.58 -4.46
N PRO A 27 1.58 -6.49 -3.75
CA PRO A 27 0.19 -6.78 -4.05
C PRO A 27 -0.70 -5.57 -3.71
N ILE A 28 -1.69 -5.35 -4.55
CA ILE A 28 -2.71 -4.35 -4.35
C ILE A 28 -4.02 -5.05 -4.05
N VAL A 29 -4.70 -4.60 -3.01
CA VAL A 29 -6.04 -5.06 -2.62
C VAL A 29 -7.00 -3.88 -2.57
N PHE A 30 -8.29 -4.18 -2.52
CA PHE A 30 -9.31 -3.14 -2.43
C PHE A 30 -10.48 -3.56 -1.55
N PHE A 31 -11.13 -2.56 -0.97
CA PHE A 31 -12.40 -2.69 -0.27
C PHE A 31 -13.45 -1.84 -0.96
N ASP A 32 -14.61 -2.41 -1.21
CA ASP A 32 -15.80 -1.64 -1.54
C ASP A 32 -16.51 -1.28 -0.23
N VAL A 33 -16.57 0.03 0.08
CA VAL A 33 -17.08 0.51 1.37
C VAL A 33 -18.43 1.18 1.18
N THR A 34 -19.35 0.93 2.10
CA THR A 34 -20.67 1.58 2.18
C THR A 34 -20.79 2.26 3.54
N ILE A 35 -21.27 3.51 3.57
CA ILE A 35 -21.50 4.27 4.81
C ILE A 35 -23.03 4.41 4.97
N GLY A 36 -23.58 3.75 5.99
CA GLY A 36 -25.03 3.54 6.08
C GLY A 36 -25.52 2.68 4.92
N ASN A 37 -26.41 3.22 4.09
CA ASN A 37 -26.89 2.57 2.86
C ASN A 37 -26.35 3.21 1.57
N ILE A 38 -25.34 4.10 1.68
CA ILE A 38 -24.79 4.83 0.53
C ILE A 38 -23.39 4.27 0.20
N PRO A 39 -23.15 3.79 -1.04
CA PRO A 39 -21.85 3.29 -1.43
C PRO A 39 -20.83 4.45 -1.43
N ALA A 40 -19.81 4.34 -0.58
CA ALA A 40 -18.80 5.36 -0.34
C ALA A 40 -17.57 5.24 -1.27
N SER A 41 -17.63 4.31 -2.23
CA SER A 41 -16.59 3.99 -3.22
C SER A 41 -15.54 2.98 -2.75
N ARG A 42 -14.57 2.72 -3.63
CA ARG A 42 -13.52 1.69 -3.50
C ARG A 42 -12.25 2.27 -2.91
N ILE A 43 -11.79 1.73 -1.79
CA ILE A 43 -10.48 2.00 -1.21
C ILE A 43 -9.47 1.04 -1.83
N LYS A 44 -8.42 1.57 -2.46
CA LYS A 44 -7.31 0.78 -3.03
C LYS A 44 -6.07 0.92 -2.16
N MET A 45 -5.44 -0.20 -1.80
CA MET A 45 -4.29 -0.24 -0.89
C MET A 45 -3.17 -1.10 -1.47
N GLU A 46 -1.94 -0.58 -1.46
CA GLU A 46 -0.72 -1.38 -1.69
C GLU A 46 -0.29 -2.01 -0.36
N LEU A 47 -0.03 -3.31 -0.35
CA LEU A 47 0.54 -3.99 0.81
C LEU A 47 2.06 -4.11 0.65
N PHE A 48 2.81 -3.66 1.64
CA PHE A 48 4.28 -3.66 1.59
C PHE A 48 4.87 -5.06 1.83
N ALA A 49 4.73 -5.93 0.83
CA ALA A 49 5.23 -7.31 0.88
C ALA A 49 6.76 -7.38 0.88
N ASP A 50 7.45 -6.36 0.38
CA ASP A 50 8.89 -6.19 0.47
C ASP A 50 9.40 -5.97 1.90
N ILE A 51 8.54 -5.53 2.81
CA ILE A 51 8.88 -5.25 4.21
C ILE A 51 8.24 -6.28 5.14
N ALA A 52 6.93 -6.49 5.00
CA ALA A 52 6.12 -7.35 5.86
C ALA A 52 5.46 -8.47 5.04
N SER A 53 6.27 -9.33 4.42
CA SER A 53 5.82 -10.36 3.48
C SER A 53 4.73 -11.29 4.03
N LYS A 54 4.88 -11.77 5.28
CA LYS A 54 3.90 -12.65 5.94
C LYS A 54 2.57 -11.95 6.18
N THR A 55 2.61 -10.72 6.67
CA THR A 55 1.42 -9.90 6.95
C THR A 55 0.69 -9.53 5.66
N ALA A 56 1.44 -9.09 4.64
CA ALA A 56 0.89 -8.79 3.33
C ALA A 56 0.21 -10.00 2.70
N LYS A 57 0.82 -11.19 2.81
CA LYS A 57 0.23 -12.46 2.32
C LYS A 57 -1.07 -12.79 3.07
N ASN A 58 -1.06 -12.73 4.39
CA ASN A 58 -2.24 -13.00 5.23
C ASN A 58 -3.39 -12.04 4.89
N PHE A 59 -3.12 -10.73 4.81
CA PHE A 59 -4.14 -9.74 4.51
C PHE A 59 -4.68 -9.88 3.08
N ARG A 60 -3.81 -10.18 2.10
CA ARG A 60 -4.23 -10.46 0.72
C ARG A 60 -5.22 -11.62 0.67
N GLN A 61 -4.94 -12.70 1.38
CA GLN A 61 -5.79 -13.90 1.42
C GLN A 61 -7.15 -13.63 2.04
N PHE A 62 -7.22 -12.81 3.09
CA PHE A 62 -8.49 -12.35 3.65
C PHE A 62 -9.29 -11.49 2.65
N CYS A 63 -8.62 -10.64 1.86
CA CYS A 63 -9.28 -9.81 0.85
C CYS A 63 -9.81 -10.63 -0.35
N THR A 64 -9.13 -11.71 -0.74
CA THR A 64 -9.52 -12.54 -1.88
C THR A 64 -10.50 -13.66 -1.52
N GLY A 65 -10.64 -13.98 -0.24
CA GLY A 65 -11.45 -15.12 0.21
C GLY A 65 -10.82 -16.48 -0.14
N GLU A 66 -9.55 -16.52 -0.58
CA GLU A 66 -8.83 -17.77 -0.89
C GLU A 66 -8.57 -18.64 0.36
N TYR A 67 -8.77 -18.09 1.55
CA TYR A 67 -8.85 -18.82 2.81
C TYR A 67 -10.31 -19.06 3.18
N GLY A 68 -10.95 -20.01 2.48
CA GLY A 68 -12.31 -20.48 2.74
C GLY A 68 -12.44 -21.90 2.20
N TYR A 69 -12.93 -22.82 3.04
CA TYR A 69 -13.11 -24.26 2.81
C TYR A 69 -13.70 -24.64 1.45
#